data_AF-A0A2M7CLJ5-F1
#
_entry.id   AF-A0A2M7CLJ5-F1
#
_cell.length_a   1.000
_cell.length_b   1.000
_cell.length_c   1.000
_cell.angle_alpha   90.00
_cell.angle_beta   90.00
_cell.angle_gamma   90.00
#
_symmetry.space_group_name_H-M   'P 1'
#
loop_
_entity.id
_entity.type
_entity.pdbx_description
1 polymer ?
#
loop_
_entity_poly.entity_id
_entity_poly.type
_entity_poly.pdbx_seq_one_letter_code
_entity_poly.pdbx_strand_id
1 'polypeptide(L)'
;MVFAYMGAYSLAETRRVDPQAMIVNVNASQWAWSFEYPDYGFVSTELRLPKDKQVLLRMQSKDVIHSFWVPEFRVKQDIVPGRVTELRITPTLDGAYKVRCAEICGTSHAYMESPALVLSQGDFMAWATEQQGIAAAAQTPEGKGALLVKSSGCLGCHSIDGSKLVGPTWLGLFGSQVPLSDGTTVTADEAYLAESILNPSAKIVAGFETQAMPAFATLTEEEIANILAYLKTLK
;
A
#
# COMPACT_ATOMS: atom_id res chain seq x y z
N MET A 1 21.12 -9.71 45.53
CA MET A 1 20.29 -8.49 45.43
C MET A 1 20.38 -7.81 44.06
N VAL A 2 21.56 -7.72 43.42
CA VAL A 2 21.72 -7.08 42.09
C VAL A 2 20.77 -7.64 41.01
N PHE A 3 20.64 -8.97 40.88
CA PHE A 3 19.72 -9.59 39.91
C PHE A 3 18.24 -9.28 40.16
N ALA A 4 17.82 -9.23 41.44
CA ALA A 4 16.45 -8.89 41.78
C ALA A 4 16.14 -7.43 41.43
N TYR A 5 17.09 -6.52 41.67
CA TYR A 5 16.97 -5.12 41.25
C TYR A 5 16.89 -4.98 39.72
N MET A 6 17.79 -5.63 38.98
CA MET A 6 17.78 -5.59 37.50
C MET A 6 16.48 -6.15 36.93
N GLY A 7 15.97 -7.25 37.49
CA GLY A 7 14.69 -7.83 37.08
C GLY A 7 13.50 -6.91 37.37
N ALA A 8 13.44 -6.31 38.56
CA ALA A 8 12.39 -5.37 38.92
C ALA A 8 12.42 -4.10 38.05
N TYR A 9 13.63 -3.55 37.81
CA TYR A 9 13.81 -2.39 36.94
C TYR A 9 13.39 -2.69 35.49
N SER A 10 13.85 -3.82 34.93
CA SER A 10 13.47 -4.23 33.57
C SER A 10 11.97 -4.47 33.45
N LEU A 11 11.33 -5.09 34.45
CA LEU A 11 9.89 -5.30 34.45
C LEU A 11 9.12 -3.98 34.54
N ALA A 12 9.59 -3.06 35.39
CA ALA A 12 9.00 -1.72 35.51
C ALA A 12 9.09 -0.95 34.20
N GLU A 13 10.23 -0.99 33.52
CA GLU A 13 10.42 -0.32 32.23
C GLU A 13 9.54 -0.96 31.14
N THR A 14 9.51 -2.29 31.03
CA THR A 14 8.67 -3.00 30.04
C THR A 14 7.17 -2.79 30.29
N ARG A 15 6.75 -2.60 31.55
CA ARG A 15 5.35 -2.31 31.91
C ARG A 15 5.01 -0.83 31.92
N ARG A 16 5.98 0.06 31.69
CA ARG A 16 5.76 1.51 31.71
C ARG A 16 4.74 1.87 30.64
N VAL A 17 3.69 2.57 31.05
CA VAL A 17 2.64 3.05 30.14
C VAL A 17 2.97 4.48 29.74
N ASP A 18 3.13 4.70 28.45
CA ASP A 18 3.14 6.03 27.86
C ASP A 18 1.73 6.37 27.37
N PRO A 19 1.07 7.41 27.91
CA PRO A 19 -0.25 7.84 27.44
C PRO A 19 -0.23 8.39 26.01
N GLN A 20 0.94 8.71 25.45
CA GLN A 20 1.14 9.15 24.07
C GLN A 20 1.66 8.05 23.15
N ALA A 21 1.59 6.79 23.59
CA ALA A 21 1.98 5.65 22.76
C ALA A 21 1.17 5.63 21.45
N MET A 22 1.86 5.42 20.33
CA MET A 22 1.20 5.24 19.04
C MET A 22 0.40 3.95 19.04
N ILE A 23 -0.83 3.97 18.55
CA ILE A 23 -1.66 2.77 18.47
C ILE A 23 -1.49 2.14 17.08
N VAL A 24 -1.29 0.82 17.05
CA VAL A 24 -1.42 0.01 15.83
C VAL A 24 -2.39 -1.13 16.12
N ASN A 25 -3.49 -1.18 15.38
CA ASN A 25 -4.39 -2.33 15.46
C ASN A 25 -3.83 -3.43 14.54
N VAL A 26 -3.49 -4.57 15.12
CA VAL A 26 -2.91 -5.71 14.43
C VAL A 26 -4.00 -6.77 14.25
N ASN A 27 -4.33 -7.07 13.01
CA ASN A 27 -5.36 -8.05 12.67
C ASN A 27 -4.69 -9.28 12.06
N ALA A 28 -4.91 -10.44 12.70
CA ALA A 28 -4.44 -11.73 12.24
C ALA A 28 -5.58 -12.53 11.59
N SER A 29 -5.28 -13.17 10.46
CA SER A 29 -6.12 -14.18 9.83
C SER A 29 -5.22 -15.21 9.14
N GLN A 30 -5.73 -16.40 8.82
CA GLN A 30 -5.03 -17.39 8.02
C GLN A 30 -4.77 -16.82 6.61
N TRP A 31 -3.53 -16.63 6.14
CA TRP A 31 -2.24 -16.62 6.86
C TRP A 31 -1.54 -15.28 6.62
N ALA A 32 -2.21 -14.19 7.00
CA ALA A 32 -1.83 -12.82 6.73
C ALA A 32 -1.94 -11.95 7.98
N TRP A 33 -1.12 -10.90 7.99
CA TRP A 33 -1.15 -9.82 8.96
C TRP A 33 -1.64 -8.54 8.27
N SER A 34 -2.46 -7.77 8.95
CA SER A 34 -2.79 -6.39 8.55
C SER A 34 -2.64 -5.45 9.74
N PHE A 35 -2.10 -4.27 9.45
CA PHE A 35 -1.73 -3.26 10.43
C PHE A 35 -2.50 -1.99 10.12
N GLU A 36 -3.44 -1.65 10.97
CA GLU A 36 -4.21 -0.41 10.87
C GLU A 36 -3.58 0.64 11.78
N TYR A 37 -3.37 1.83 11.21
CA TYR A 37 -2.79 2.99 11.87
C TYR A 37 -3.91 4.03 12.06
N PRO A 38 -4.73 3.92 13.13
CA PRO A 38 -5.96 4.70 13.28
C PRO A 38 -5.71 6.21 13.28
N ASP A 39 -4.63 6.66 13.92
CA ASP A 39 -4.24 8.07 13.96
C ASP A 39 -3.88 8.65 12.58
N TYR A 40 -3.56 7.77 11.62
CA TYR A 40 -3.19 8.14 10.26
C TYR A 40 -4.25 7.77 9.22
N GLY A 41 -5.24 6.94 9.56
CA GLY A 41 -6.37 6.62 8.67
C GLY A 41 -6.04 5.69 7.51
N PHE A 42 -5.06 4.80 7.65
CA PHE A 42 -4.73 3.81 6.63
C PHE A 42 -4.43 2.42 7.21
N VAL A 43 -4.49 1.41 6.34
CA VAL A 43 -4.11 0.02 6.63
C VAL A 43 -2.91 -0.36 5.77
N SER A 44 -1.97 -1.09 6.36
CA SER A 44 -0.78 -1.61 5.68
C SER A 44 -0.66 -3.11 5.87
N THR A 45 0.02 -3.76 4.93
CA THR A 45 0.45 -5.17 5.01
C THR A 45 1.82 -5.31 5.67
N GLU A 46 2.50 -4.20 5.97
CA GLU A 46 3.79 -4.14 6.64
C GLU A 46 3.64 -3.41 7.98
N LEU A 47 4.34 -3.91 9.00
CA LEU A 47 4.46 -3.20 10.26
C LEU A 47 5.61 -2.20 10.14
N ARG A 48 5.36 -0.90 10.27
CA ARG A 48 6.40 0.11 10.34
C ARG A 48 6.26 0.87 11.65
N LEU A 49 7.36 1.04 12.36
CA LEU A 49 7.39 1.57 13.70
C LEU A 49 8.42 2.70 13.79
N PRO A 50 8.08 3.84 14.40
CA PRO A 50 9.06 4.87 14.71
C PRO A 50 9.97 4.41 15.86
N LYS A 51 11.28 4.54 15.68
CA LYS A 51 12.29 4.30 16.70
C LYS A 51 12.11 5.23 17.91
N ASP A 52 12.44 4.71 19.09
CA ASP A 52 12.43 5.39 20.39
C ASP A 52 11.04 5.91 20.81
N LYS A 53 9.97 5.48 20.13
CA LYS A 53 8.59 5.80 20.46
C LYS A 53 7.86 4.55 20.94
N GLN A 54 7.14 4.66 22.05
CA GLN A 54 6.32 3.55 22.53
C GLN A 54 5.13 3.31 21.57
N VAL A 55 4.89 2.04 21.26
CA VAL A 55 3.77 1.60 20.42
C VAL A 55 2.92 0.60 21.18
N LEU A 56 1.61 0.83 21.21
CA LEU A 56 0.61 -0.08 21.71
C LEU A 56 0.04 -0.88 20.54
N LEU A 57 0.40 -2.16 20.47
CA LEU A 57 -0.18 -3.11 19.55
C LEU A 57 -1.48 -3.64 20.15
N ARG A 58 -2.61 -3.33 19.53
CA ARG A 58 -3.92 -3.91 19.86
C ARG A 58 -4.22 -5.02 18.86
N MET A 59 -4.09 -6.26 19.31
CA MET A 59 -4.15 -7.43 18.45
C MET A 59 -5.49 -8.15 18.55
N GLN A 60 -6.03 -8.56 17.41
CA GLN A 60 -7.21 -9.41 17.33
C GLN A 60 -7.06 -10.46 16.22
N SER A 61 -7.64 -11.63 16.45
CA SER A 61 -7.73 -12.68 15.44
C SER A 61 -9.14 -12.74 14.86
N LYS A 62 -9.21 -12.90 13.55
CA LYS A 62 -10.47 -13.04 12.79
C LYS A 62 -10.93 -14.50 12.67
N ASP A 63 -10.10 -15.48 13.01
CA ASP A 63 -10.38 -16.90 12.79
C ASP A 63 -9.89 -17.83 13.92
N VAL A 64 -8.62 -18.24 13.89
CA VAL A 64 -7.99 -19.21 14.82
C VAL A 64 -7.00 -18.51 15.73
N ILE A 65 -6.40 -19.23 16.67
CA ILE A 65 -5.33 -18.65 17.49
C ILE A 65 -4.10 -18.43 16.60
N HIS A 66 -3.51 -17.24 16.72
CA HIS A 66 -2.21 -16.90 16.16
C HIS A 66 -1.28 -16.45 17.29
N SER A 67 0.00 -16.25 17.01
CA SER A 67 0.91 -15.62 17.97
C SER A 67 1.81 -14.64 17.24
N PHE A 68 1.69 -13.36 17.57
CA PHE A 68 2.53 -12.31 17.00
C PHE A 68 3.93 -12.42 17.59
N TRP A 69 4.94 -12.56 16.73
CA TRP A 69 6.31 -12.65 17.17
C TRP A 69 7.28 -11.94 16.23
N VAL A 70 8.08 -11.03 16.80
CA VAL A 70 9.29 -10.50 16.19
C VAL A 70 10.46 -10.97 17.08
N PRO A 71 11.25 -11.97 16.66
CA PRO A 71 12.30 -12.57 17.50
C PRO A 71 13.24 -11.57 18.15
N GLU A 72 13.64 -10.54 17.41
CA GLU A 72 14.58 -9.50 17.82
C GLU A 72 13.98 -8.59 18.89
N PHE A 73 12.65 -8.47 18.95
CA PHE A 73 11.95 -7.73 20.00
C PHE A 73 11.82 -8.57 21.28
N ARG A 74 12.16 -9.86 21.23
CA ARG A 74 12.17 -10.82 22.35
C ARG A 74 10.82 -11.01 23.05
N VAL A 75 9.74 -10.56 22.42
CA VAL A 75 8.37 -10.68 22.92
C VAL A 75 7.50 -11.38 21.87
N LYS A 76 6.72 -12.36 22.32
CA LYS A 76 5.65 -12.97 21.55
C LYS A 76 4.35 -12.81 22.30
N GLN A 77 3.24 -12.68 21.58
CA GLN A 77 1.93 -12.52 22.19
C GLN A 77 0.88 -13.31 21.41
N ASP A 78 0.24 -14.25 22.10
CA ASP A 78 -0.84 -15.06 21.52
C ASP A 78 -2.07 -14.19 21.32
N ILE A 79 -2.70 -14.33 20.16
CA ILE A 79 -3.87 -13.61 19.71
C ILE A 79 -5.00 -14.61 19.61
N VAL A 80 -5.93 -14.53 20.57
CA VAL A 80 -7.05 -15.46 20.69
C VAL A 80 -8.31 -14.81 20.12
N PRO A 81 -9.06 -15.49 19.24
CA PRO A 81 -10.33 -15.00 18.72
C PRO A 81 -11.30 -14.57 19.83
N GLY A 82 -12.09 -13.53 19.58
CA GLY A 82 -13.10 -13.04 20.51
C GLY A 82 -12.59 -12.13 21.64
N ARG A 83 -11.28 -11.83 21.71
CA ARG A 83 -10.72 -10.83 22.64
C ARG A 83 -9.63 -9.98 21.99
N VAL A 84 -9.47 -8.75 22.48
CA VAL A 84 -8.33 -7.89 22.14
C VAL A 84 -7.18 -8.23 23.08
N THR A 85 -5.99 -8.40 22.52
CA THR A 85 -4.76 -8.62 23.27
C THR A 85 -3.84 -7.42 23.08
N GLU A 86 -3.27 -6.88 24.15
CA GLU A 86 -2.37 -5.73 24.08
C GLU A 86 -0.90 -6.15 24.26
N LEU A 87 -0.01 -5.56 23.46
CA LEU A 87 1.44 -5.63 23.67
C LEU A 87 2.03 -4.23 23.49
N ARG A 88 2.82 -3.79 24.48
CA ARG A 88 3.57 -2.53 24.39
C ARG A 88 5.01 -2.85 24.02
N ILE A 89 5.53 -2.10 23.05
CA ILE A 89 6.93 -2.17 22.61
C ILE A 89 7.50 -0.77 22.48
N THR A 90 8.82 -0.65 22.60
CA THR A 90 9.56 0.58 22.29
C THR A 90 10.81 0.16 21.52
N PRO A 91 10.75 0.14 20.18
CA PRO A 91 11.87 -0.31 19.38
C PRO A 91 12.99 0.73 19.43
N THR A 92 14.21 0.32 19.77
CA THR A 92 15.36 1.21 19.97
C THR A 92 16.45 1.04 18.89
N LEU A 93 16.29 0.07 18.00
CA LEU A 93 17.25 -0.23 16.94
C LEU A 93 16.54 -0.21 15.59
N ASP A 94 16.97 0.72 14.72
CA ASP A 94 16.53 0.78 13.33
C ASP A 94 16.87 -0.52 12.60
N GLY A 95 16.01 -0.94 11.68
CA GLY A 95 16.26 -2.15 10.91
C GLY A 95 15.03 -2.76 10.27
N ALA A 96 15.29 -3.72 9.39
CA ALA A 96 14.28 -4.59 8.80
C ALA A 96 14.24 -5.91 9.56
N TYR A 97 13.08 -6.19 10.14
CA TYR A 97 12.74 -7.39 10.89
C TYR A 97 11.56 -8.08 10.23
N LYS A 98 11.04 -9.12 10.90
CA LYS A 98 9.90 -9.87 10.41
C LYS A 98 8.95 -10.26 11.53
N VAL A 99 7.67 -9.98 11.33
CA VAL A 99 6.58 -10.62 12.09
C VAL A 99 6.45 -12.05 11.60
N ARG A 100 6.35 -12.99 12.54
CA ARG A 100 6.10 -14.42 12.32
C ARG A 100 4.92 -14.86 13.17
N CYS A 101 4.14 -15.80 12.67
CA CYS A 101 3.23 -16.55 13.52
C CYS A 101 4.01 -17.58 14.35
N ALA A 102 3.81 -17.58 15.67
CA ALA A 102 4.44 -18.52 16.60
C ALA A 102 3.45 -19.49 17.27
N GLU A 103 2.23 -19.62 16.72
CA GLU A 103 1.22 -20.59 17.13
C GLU A 103 0.68 -21.30 15.89
N ILE A 104 0.56 -22.63 15.92
CA ILE A 104 0.22 -23.41 14.73
C ILE A 104 -1.20 -23.08 14.26
N CYS A 105 -1.29 -22.30 13.18
CA CYS A 105 -2.55 -21.71 12.72
C CYS A 105 -3.05 -22.31 11.38
N GLY A 106 -2.58 -23.49 10.99
CA GLY A 106 -3.02 -24.21 9.79
C GLY A 106 -1.91 -24.54 8.80
N THR A 107 -2.28 -24.96 7.59
CA THR A 107 -1.36 -25.53 6.59
C THR A 107 -0.27 -24.58 6.12
N SER A 108 -0.55 -23.27 6.05
CA SER A 108 0.46 -22.27 5.65
C SER A 108 1.06 -21.51 6.83
N HIS A 109 0.99 -22.06 8.05
CA HIS A 109 1.52 -21.44 9.27
C HIS A 109 2.96 -20.92 9.13
N ALA A 110 3.85 -21.73 8.55
CA ALA A 110 5.27 -21.37 8.38
C ALA A 110 5.50 -20.17 7.44
N TYR A 111 4.52 -19.85 6.60
CA TYR A 111 4.58 -18.73 5.65
C TYR A 111 3.81 -17.50 6.14
N MET A 112 3.21 -17.56 7.34
CA MET A 112 2.49 -16.44 7.94
C MET A 112 3.47 -15.41 8.49
N GLU A 113 4.09 -14.68 7.57
CA GLU A 113 5.11 -13.68 7.84
C GLU A 113 4.71 -12.31 7.28
N SER A 114 5.25 -11.23 7.85
CA SER A 114 5.15 -9.87 7.29
C SER A 114 6.37 -9.03 7.65
N PRO A 115 6.83 -8.11 6.78
CA PRO A 115 7.89 -7.16 7.12
C PRO A 115 7.57 -6.33 8.37
N ALA A 116 8.58 -6.16 9.23
CA ALA A 116 8.54 -5.23 10.35
C ALA A 116 9.72 -4.27 10.27
N LEU A 117 9.49 -2.99 9.97
CA LEU A 117 10.54 -1.99 9.83
C LEU A 117 10.54 -1.04 11.02
N VAL A 118 11.69 -0.86 11.65
CA VAL A 118 11.92 0.22 12.61
C VAL A 118 12.65 1.32 11.87
N LEU A 119 12.04 2.51 11.86
CA LEU A 119 12.46 3.66 11.08
C LEU A 119 12.76 4.85 11.98
N SER A 120 13.59 5.76 11.48
CA SER A 120 13.68 7.09 12.07
C SER A 120 12.30 7.77 12.08
N GLN A 121 12.08 8.71 13.00
CA GLN A 121 10.81 9.45 13.06
C GLN A 121 10.51 10.18 11.74
N GLY A 122 11.54 10.70 11.05
CA GLY A 122 11.38 11.38 9.76
C GLY A 122 10.93 10.43 8.66
N ASP A 123 11.59 9.27 8.53
CA ASP A 123 11.27 8.28 7.51
C ASP A 123 9.88 7.65 7.74
N PHE A 124 9.53 7.41 9.00
CA PHE A 124 8.19 6.94 9.36
C PHE A 124 7.12 7.96 8.95
N MET A 125 7.32 9.25 9.23
CA MET A 125 6.35 10.29 8.85
C MET A 125 6.23 10.44 7.34
N ALA A 126 7.36 10.42 6.61
CA ALA A 126 7.35 10.48 5.15
C ALA A 126 6.55 9.32 4.55
N TRP A 127 6.79 8.10 5.04
CA TRP A 127 6.01 6.93 4.64
C TRP A 127 4.52 7.04 5.01
N ALA A 128 4.20 7.47 6.23
CA ALA A 128 2.82 7.61 6.67
C ALA A 128 2.05 8.62 5.81
N THR A 129 2.67 9.76 5.47
CA THR A 129 2.09 10.76 4.55
C THR A 129 1.86 10.18 3.15
N GLU A 130 2.78 9.38 2.63
CA GLU A 130 2.59 8.68 1.36
C GLU A 130 1.38 7.72 1.42
N GLN A 131 1.29 6.91 2.48
CA GLN A 131 0.16 5.97 2.66
C GLN A 131 -1.17 6.69 2.80
N GLN A 132 -1.20 7.84 3.47
CA GLN A 132 -2.40 8.69 3.55
C GLN A 132 -2.84 9.19 2.18
N GLY A 133 -1.88 9.63 1.34
CA GLY A 133 -2.17 10.04 -0.03
C GLY A 133 -2.75 8.90 -0.86
N ILE A 134 -2.20 7.68 -0.73
CA ILE A 134 -2.72 6.48 -1.41
C ILE A 134 -4.12 6.13 -0.90
N ALA A 135 -4.33 6.12 0.41
CA ALA A 135 -5.62 5.79 1.01
C ALA A 135 -6.71 6.79 0.61
N ALA A 136 -6.37 8.08 0.52
CA ALA A 136 -7.26 9.13 0.04
C ALA A 136 -7.59 8.98 -1.44
N ALA A 137 -6.58 8.72 -2.29
CA ALA A 137 -6.78 8.48 -3.71
C ALA A 137 -7.67 7.25 -3.98
N ALA A 138 -7.55 6.20 -3.18
CA ALA A 138 -8.37 4.99 -3.31
C ALA A 138 -9.88 5.23 -3.05
N GLN A 139 -10.29 6.40 -2.54
CA GLN A 139 -11.70 6.73 -2.28
C GLN A 139 -12.46 7.27 -3.49
N THR A 140 -11.78 7.74 -4.53
CA THR A 140 -12.44 8.30 -5.72
C THR A 140 -12.10 7.53 -7.00
N PRO A 141 -12.99 7.51 -8.02
CA PRO A 141 -12.71 6.84 -9.29
C PRO A 141 -11.43 7.34 -9.96
N GLU A 142 -11.22 8.65 -10.01
CA GLU A 142 -10.04 9.26 -10.60
C GLU A 142 -8.76 8.98 -9.79
N GLY A 143 -8.84 8.91 -8.46
CA GLY A 143 -7.70 8.53 -7.63
C GLY A 143 -7.34 7.05 -7.77
N LYS A 144 -8.34 6.16 -7.84
CA LYS A 144 -8.13 4.74 -8.19
C LYS A 144 -7.50 4.61 -9.58
N GLY A 145 -7.95 5.40 -10.55
CA GLY A 145 -7.38 5.48 -11.89
C GLY A 145 -5.93 5.90 -11.88
N ALA A 146 -5.59 6.96 -11.12
CA ALA A 146 -4.22 7.46 -10.96
C ALA A 146 -3.28 6.39 -10.37
N LEU A 147 -3.75 5.65 -9.35
CA LEU A 147 -2.99 4.54 -8.77
C LEU A 147 -2.78 3.41 -9.78
N LEU A 148 -3.83 3.06 -10.53
CA LEU A 148 -3.78 1.98 -11.52
C LEU A 148 -2.86 2.28 -12.70
N VAL A 149 -2.88 3.50 -13.24
CA VAL A 149 -1.95 3.88 -14.34
C VAL A 149 -0.50 3.87 -13.87
N LYS A 150 -0.24 4.22 -12.60
CA LYS A 150 1.10 4.15 -12.00
C LYS A 150 1.55 2.70 -11.83
N SER A 151 0.71 1.82 -11.28
CA SER A 151 1.06 0.42 -11.03
C SER A 151 1.12 -0.42 -12.31
N SER A 152 0.35 -0.08 -13.33
CA SER A 152 0.33 -0.75 -14.64
C SER A 152 1.44 -0.27 -15.58
N GLY A 153 2.29 0.67 -15.14
CA GLY A 153 3.43 1.15 -15.91
C GLY A 153 3.08 2.09 -17.08
N CYS A 154 1.83 2.56 -17.17
CA CYS A 154 1.39 3.41 -18.28
C CYS A 154 2.22 4.70 -18.40
N LEU A 155 2.61 5.27 -17.25
CA LEU A 155 3.41 6.49 -17.16
C LEU A 155 4.87 6.32 -17.64
N GLY A 156 5.32 5.10 -17.89
CA GLY A 156 6.61 4.85 -18.54
C GLY A 156 6.61 5.18 -20.04
N CYS A 157 5.43 5.11 -20.67
CA CYS A 157 5.26 5.40 -22.09
C CYS A 157 4.47 6.69 -22.34
N HIS A 158 3.52 7.04 -21.47
CA HIS A 158 2.66 8.21 -21.60
C HIS A 158 3.01 9.29 -20.59
N SER A 159 3.13 10.53 -21.06
CA SER A 159 3.36 11.67 -20.19
C SER A 159 2.05 12.33 -19.76
N ILE A 160 2.10 13.04 -18.64
CA ILE A 160 0.99 13.87 -18.14
C ILE A 160 1.35 15.36 -18.12
N ASP A 161 2.54 15.71 -18.63
CA ASP A 161 3.11 17.05 -18.64
C ASP A 161 3.28 17.63 -20.05
N GLY A 162 2.83 16.91 -21.09
CA GLY A 162 2.96 17.32 -22.48
C GLY A 162 4.25 16.87 -23.17
N SER A 163 5.21 16.29 -22.45
CA SER A 163 6.45 15.79 -23.06
C SER A 163 6.18 14.64 -24.02
N LYS A 164 6.93 14.55 -25.12
CA LYS A 164 6.84 13.40 -26.04
C LYS A 164 7.66 12.24 -25.48
N LEU A 165 6.99 11.13 -25.21
CA LEU A 165 7.61 9.87 -24.79
C LEU A 165 7.41 8.80 -25.89
N VAL A 166 7.39 7.52 -25.50
CA VAL A 166 7.11 6.40 -26.39
C VAL A 166 5.66 6.47 -26.92
N GLY A 167 4.73 6.91 -26.09
CA GLY A 167 3.33 7.15 -26.45
C GLY A 167 2.97 8.65 -26.44
N PRO A 168 1.77 9.00 -26.94
CA PRO A 168 1.25 10.36 -26.87
C PRO A 168 1.03 10.82 -25.42
N THR A 169 1.10 12.13 -25.20
CA THR A 169 0.75 12.75 -23.92
C THR A 169 -0.74 12.60 -23.63
N TRP A 170 -1.08 12.50 -22.35
CA TRP A 170 -2.45 12.55 -21.85
C TRP A 170 -2.89 13.94 -21.42
N LEU A 171 -1.96 14.90 -21.33
CA LEU A 171 -2.28 16.28 -20.97
C LEU A 171 -3.26 16.89 -21.98
N GLY A 172 -4.46 17.25 -21.51
CA GLY A 172 -5.52 17.82 -22.34
C GLY A 172 -6.09 16.86 -23.39
N LEU A 173 -5.84 15.55 -23.26
CA LEU A 173 -6.24 14.57 -24.28
C LEU A 173 -7.76 14.41 -24.34
N PHE A 174 -8.44 14.29 -23.20
CA PHE A 174 -9.87 13.98 -23.19
C PHE A 174 -10.69 15.08 -23.89
N GLY A 175 -11.49 14.69 -24.89
CA GLY A 175 -12.29 15.61 -25.71
C GLY A 175 -11.52 16.36 -26.80
N SER A 176 -10.21 16.16 -26.92
CA SER A 176 -9.41 16.74 -28.01
C SER A 176 -9.62 15.99 -29.33
N GLN A 177 -9.20 16.61 -30.43
CA GLN A 177 -9.17 15.98 -31.75
C GLN A 177 -7.82 15.28 -31.97
N VAL A 178 -7.85 13.97 -32.18
CA VAL A 178 -6.67 13.13 -32.35
C VAL A 178 -6.53 12.73 -33.83
N PRO A 179 -5.48 13.19 -34.53
CA PRO A 179 -5.17 12.72 -35.88
C PRO A 179 -4.63 11.29 -35.83
N LEU A 180 -5.15 10.42 -36.69
CA LEU A 180 -4.74 9.02 -36.79
C LEU A 180 -3.79 8.80 -37.97
N SER A 181 -3.03 7.71 -37.93
CA SER A 181 -2.05 7.35 -38.97
C SER A 181 -2.68 7.06 -40.35
N ASP A 182 -3.98 6.76 -40.39
CA ASP A 182 -4.74 6.55 -41.64
C ASP A 182 -5.25 7.86 -42.28
N GLY A 183 -4.92 9.01 -41.68
CA GLY A 183 -5.33 10.33 -42.15
C GLY A 183 -6.69 10.81 -41.64
N THR A 184 -7.42 9.98 -40.88
CA THR A 184 -8.67 10.38 -40.23
C THR A 184 -8.42 11.13 -38.91
N THR A 185 -9.47 11.70 -38.34
CA THR A 185 -9.42 12.37 -37.03
C THR A 185 -10.59 11.89 -36.19
N VAL A 186 -10.31 11.54 -34.94
CA VAL A 186 -11.30 11.09 -33.96
C VAL A 186 -11.31 12.02 -32.76
N THR A 187 -12.45 12.14 -32.09
CA THR A 187 -12.52 12.78 -30.78
C THR A 187 -12.04 11.79 -29.73
N ALA A 188 -11.17 12.24 -28.82
CA ALA A 188 -10.72 11.43 -27.68
C ALA A 188 -11.80 11.31 -26.60
N ASP A 189 -12.88 10.60 -26.93
CA ASP A 189 -13.97 10.28 -26.03
C ASP A 189 -13.71 8.97 -25.26
N GLU A 190 -14.65 8.59 -24.37
CA GLU A 190 -14.52 7.38 -23.56
C GLU A 190 -14.41 6.10 -24.40
N ALA A 191 -15.15 6.01 -25.50
CA ALA A 191 -15.16 4.84 -26.36
C ALA A 191 -13.82 4.66 -27.06
N TYR A 192 -13.26 5.75 -27.60
CA TYR A 192 -11.94 5.75 -28.22
C TYR A 192 -10.84 5.41 -27.21
N LEU A 193 -10.87 6.01 -26.02
CA LEU A 193 -9.84 5.77 -25.00
C LEU A 193 -9.90 4.35 -24.44
N ALA A 194 -11.10 3.82 -24.20
CA ALA A 194 -11.27 2.42 -23.79
C ALA A 194 -10.80 1.44 -24.88
N GLU A 195 -11.16 1.68 -26.14
CA GLU A 195 -10.69 0.88 -27.27
C GLU A 195 -9.16 0.96 -27.41
N SER A 196 -8.56 2.13 -27.19
CA SER A 196 -7.10 2.31 -27.25
C SER A 196 -6.37 1.56 -26.13
N ILE A 197 -6.98 1.39 -24.96
CA ILE A 197 -6.41 0.61 -23.85
C ILE A 197 -6.52 -0.90 -24.13
N LEU A 198 -7.67 -1.34 -24.64
CA LEU A 198 -7.98 -2.76 -24.85
C LEU A 198 -7.41 -3.32 -26.16
N ASN A 199 -7.43 -2.52 -27.22
CA ASN A 199 -6.99 -2.85 -28.57
C ASN A 199 -6.20 -1.68 -29.22
N PRO A 200 -5.00 -1.38 -28.69
CA PRO A 200 -4.20 -0.22 -29.11
C PRO A 200 -3.83 -0.19 -30.59
N SER A 201 -3.78 -1.35 -31.27
CA SER A 201 -3.49 -1.43 -32.70
C SER A 201 -4.66 -1.04 -33.61
N ALA A 202 -5.87 -0.84 -33.08
CA ALA A 202 -7.04 -0.51 -33.89
C ALA A 202 -6.98 0.90 -34.49
N LYS A 203 -6.50 1.88 -33.71
CA LYS A 203 -6.49 3.31 -34.07
C LYS A 203 -5.21 3.98 -33.58
N ILE A 204 -4.18 3.93 -34.41
CA ILE A 204 -2.85 4.45 -34.07
C ILE A 204 -2.82 5.96 -34.29
N VAL A 205 -2.32 6.70 -33.30
CA VAL A 205 -2.12 8.15 -33.36
C VAL A 205 -1.02 8.49 -34.37
N ALA A 206 -1.24 9.51 -35.19
CA ALA A 206 -0.25 9.95 -36.17
C ALA A 206 1.08 10.34 -35.49
N GLY A 207 2.19 9.85 -36.04
CA GLY A 207 3.54 10.04 -35.49
C GLY A 207 3.94 9.04 -34.40
N PHE A 208 3.14 8.00 -34.17
CA PHE A 208 3.40 6.89 -33.25
C PHE A 208 3.31 5.49 -33.91
N GLU A 209 3.48 5.42 -35.23
CA GLU A 209 3.28 4.21 -36.04
C GLU A 209 4.28 3.08 -35.75
N THR A 210 5.45 3.43 -35.22
CA THR A 210 6.54 2.49 -34.96
C THR A 210 6.57 1.99 -33.51
N GLN A 211 5.70 2.53 -32.65
CA GLN A 211 5.64 2.23 -31.23
C GLN A 211 4.46 1.29 -30.95
N ALA A 212 4.76 0.11 -30.40
CA ALA A 212 3.73 -0.86 -30.02
C ALA A 212 3.30 -0.61 -28.57
N MET A 213 2.08 -0.12 -28.37
CA MET A 213 1.43 -0.14 -27.07
C MET A 213 0.91 -1.57 -26.78
N PRO A 214 1.22 -2.17 -25.63
CA PRO A 214 0.67 -3.48 -25.26
C PRO A 214 -0.83 -3.38 -24.99
N ALA A 215 -1.57 -4.43 -25.34
CA ALA A 215 -3.00 -4.52 -25.03
C ALA A 215 -3.21 -4.85 -23.55
N PHE A 216 -4.07 -4.09 -22.88
CA PHE A 216 -4.44 -4.32 -21.47
C PHE A 216 -5.79 -5.05 -21.36
N ALA A 217 -5.94 -6.15 -22.10
CA ALA A 217 -7.19 -6.92 -22.21
C ALA A 217 -7.64 -7.58 -20.90
N THR A 218 -6.81 -7.59 -19.87
CA THR A 218 -7.12 -8.14 -18.54
C THR A 218 -7.75 -7.13 -17.59
N LEU A 219 -7.80 -5.84 -17.95
CA LEU A 219 -8.45 -4.82 -17.12
C LEU A 219 -9.97 -5.00 -17.16
N THR A 220 -10.59 -4.88 -15.99
CA THR A 220 -12.03 -4.89 -15.83
C THR A 220 -12.68 -3.60 -16.31
N GLU A 221 -13.99 -3.63 -16.56
CA GLU A 221 -14.74 -2.42 -16.94
C GLU A 221 -14.65 -1.32 -15.88
N GLU A 222 -14.65 -1.67 -14.58
CA GLU A 222 -14.49 -0.71 -13.48
C GLU A 222 -13.11 -0.07 -13.50
N GLU A 223 -12.05 -0.85 -13.72
CA GLU A 223 -10.68 -0.37 -13.81
C GLU A 223 -10.50 0.60 -14.99
N ILE A 224 -11.07 0.27 -16.15
CA ILE A 224 -11.06 1.16 -17.31
C ILE A 224 -11.82 2.45 -16.98
N ALA A 225 -13.01 2.36 -16.39
CA ALA A 225 -13.78 3.53 -16.00
C ALA A 225 -13.01 4.45 -15.02
N ASN A 226 -12.28 3.88 -14.07
CA ASN A 226 -11.41 4.61 -13.15
C ASN A 226 -10.25 5.30 -13.89
N ILE A 227 -9.59 4.62 -14.83
CA ILE A 227 -8.54 5.23 -15.68
C ILE A 227 -9.12 6.39 -16.48
N LEU A 228 -10.28 6.22 -17.11
CA LEU A 228 -10.92 7.29 -17.87
C LEU A 228 -11.30 8.48 -16.98
N ALA A 229 -11.78 8.23 -15.76
CA ALA A 229 -12.04 9.27 -14.77
C ALA A 229 -10.76 10.06 -14.44
N TYR A 230 -9.62 9.38 -14.29
CA TYR A 230 -8.32 10.03 -14.11
C TYR A 230 -7.90 10.87 -15.33
N LEU A 231 -8.01 10.32 -16.54
CA LEU A 231 -7.62 11.05 -17.77
C LEU A 231 -8.40 12.35 -17.95
N LYS A 232 -9.69 12.40 -17.55
CA LYS A 232 -10.51 13.62 -17.57
C LYS A 232 -9.99 14.73 -16.65
N THR A 233 -9.18 14.39 -15.64
CA THR A 233 -8.58 15.37 -14.72
C THR A 233 -7.35 16.05 -15.32
N LEU A 234 -6.75 15.47 -16.35
CA LEU A 234 -5.51 15.96 -16.98
C LEU A 234 -5.86 17.00 -18.05
N LYS A 235 -5.85 18.29 -17.67
CA LYS A 235 -6.15 19.42 -18.55
C LYS A 235 -4.93 20.25 -18.86
#